data_AF-A0A9D7LER8-F1
#
_entry.id   AF-A0A9D7LER8-F1
#
_cell.length_a   1.000
_cell.length_b   1.000
_cell.length_c   1.000
_cell.angle_alpha   90.00
_cell.angle_beta   90.00
_cell.angle_gamma   90.00
#
_symmetry.space_group_name_H-M   'P 1'
#
loop_
_entity.id
_entity.type
_entity.pdbx_description
1 polymer ?
#
loop_
_entity_poly.entity_id
_entity_poly.type
_entity_poly.pdbx_seq_one_letter_code
_entity_poly.pdbx_strand_id
1 'polypeptide(L)'
;MIRGLEKNGYAAADYRGWLIGLGAVACLLFFLWPLAALGLTQGAAWVLHAAAVGLMLGLGCDQTRFTGGPWWHGLLLPFGAAVFGYAVVRSMVVTLWRRGIVWRGTFYPLSELRANRL
;
A
#
# COMPACT_ATOMS: atom_id res chain seq x y z
N MET A 1 -7.03 -1.55 -12.47
CA MET A 1 -6.35 -0.70 -11.47
C MET A 1 -4.86 -1.01 -11.32
N ILE A 2 -4.45 -2.23 -10.94
CA ILE A 2 -3.04 -2.55 -10.61
C ILE A 2 -2.06 -2.24 -11.77
N ARG A 3 -2.39 -2.59 -13.02
CA ARG A 3 -1.56 -2.22 -14.20
C ARG A 3 -1.46 -0.70 -14.40
N GLY A 4 -2.50 0.06 -14.04
CA GLY A 4 -2.49 1.51 -14.12
C GLY A 4 -1.53 2.16 -13.11
N LEU A 5 -1.31 1.51 -11.97
CA LEU A 5 -0.35 1.94 -10.93
C LEU A 5 1.09 1.56 -11.27
N GLU A 6 1.36 0.68 -12.24
CA GLU A 6 2.73 0.25 -12.60
C GLU A 6 3.66 1.43 -12.90
N LYS A 7 3.14 2.49 -13.54
CA LYS A 7 3.92 3.66 -13.91
C LYS A 7 4.12 4.68 -12.78
N ASN A 8 3.21 4.71 -11.80
CA ASN A 8 3.16 5.77 -10.80
C ASN A 8 3.59 5.29 -9.41
N GLY A 9 3.43 4.00 -9.10
CA GLY A 9 3.66 3.45 -7.75
C GLY A 9 5.10 3.65 -7.28
N TYR A 10 6.08 3.32 -8.11
CA TYR A 10 7.50 3.52 -7.78
C TYR A 10 7.96 4.97 -7.94
N ALA A 11 7.35 5.70 -8.88
CA ALA A 11 7.62 7.12 -9.09
C ALA A 11 7.25 7.96 -7.87
N ALA A 12 6.17 7.62 -7.17
CA ALA A 12 5.75 8.28 -5.92
C ALA A 12 6.80 8.20 -4.79
N ALA A 13 7.78 7.30 -4.91
CA ALA A 13 8.90 7.15 -3.99
C ALA A 13 10.23 7.64 -4.59
N ASP A 14 10.20 8.48 -5.63
CA ASP A 14 11.36 8.98 -6.37
C ASP A 14 12.31 7.85 -6.82
N TYR A 15 11.74 6.69 -7.15
CA TYR A 15 12.50 5.50 -7.52
C TYR A 15 13.50 5.05 -6.44
N ARG A 16 13.23 5.33 -5.16
CA ARG A 16 14.01 4.89 -4.00
C ARG A 16 13.41 3.60 -3.44
N GLY A 17 14.03 2.47 -3.76
CA GLY A 17 13.47 1.15 -3.42
C GLY A 17 13.30 0.91 -1.91
N TRP A 18 14.15 1.52 -1.09
CA TRP A 18 14.06 1.41 0.37
C TRP A 18 12.79 2.06 0.93
N LEU A 19 12.28 3.14 0.32
CA LEU A 19 10.99 3.75 0.73
C LEU A 19 9.82 2.80 0.44
N ILE A 20 9.88 2.08 -0.67
CA ILE A 20 8.89 1.05 -1.02
C ILE A 20 8.94 -0.11 -0.01
N GLY A 21 10.15 -0.55 0.36
CA GLY A 21 10.35 -1.57 1.39
C GLY A 21 9.81 -1.14 2.75
N LEU A 22 10.14 0.09 3.18
CA LEU A 22 9.63 0.66 4.43
C LEU A 22 8.09 0.77 4.42
N GLY A 23 7.52 1.26 3.32
CA GLY A 23 6.07 1.35 3.15
C GLY A 23 5.38 -0.02 3.16
N ALA A 24 5.98 -1.04 2.56
CA ALA A 24 5.47 -2.40 2.60
C ALA A 24 5.47 -2.97 4.02
N VAL A 25 6.58 -2.81 4.77
CA VAL A 25 6.67 -3.23 6.17
C VAL A 25 5.65 -2.49 7.03
N ALA A 26 5.51 -1.17 6.84
CA ALA A 26 4.50 -0.38 7.54
C ALA A 26 3.08 -0.89 7.23
N CYS A 27 2.77 -1.20 5.96
CA CYS A 27 1.47 -1.77 5.60
C CYS A 27 1.20 -3.09 6.34
N LEU A 28 2.20 -3.99 6.39
CA LEU A 28 2.08 -5.26 7.11
C LEU A 28 1.85 -5.01 8.62
N LEU A 29 2.63 -4.14 9.25
CA LEU A 29 2.58 -3.90 10.69
C LEU A 29 1.33 -3.16 11.14
N PHE A 30 0.81 -2.22 10.36
CA PHE A 30 -0.34 -1.41 10.79
C PHE A 30 -1.68 -1.99 10.37
N PHE A 31 -1.76 -2.66 9.22
CA PHE A 31 -3.03 -3.16 8.70
C PHE A 31 -3.22 -4.66 8.86
N LEU A 32 -2.15 -5.47 8.84
CA LEU A 32 -2.27 -6.93 8.84
C LEU A 32 -1.83 -7.57 10.16
N TRP A 33 -0.80 -7.05 10.82
CA TRP A 33 -0.29 -7.60 12.06
C TRP A 33 -1.33 -7.60 13.19
N PRO A 34 -2.11 -6.52 13.46
CA PRO A 34 -3.11 -6.56 14.51
C PRO A 34 -4.16 -7.65 14.31
N LEU A 35 -4.52 -7.94 13.05
CA LEU A 35 -5.45 -9.03 12.71
C LEU A 35 -4.83 -10.41 12.99
N ALA A 36 -3.59 -10.63 12.55
CA ALA A 36 -2.87 -11.87 12.82
C ALA A 36 -2.66 -12.08 14.33
N ALA A 37 -2.34 -11.01 15.06
CA ALA A 37 -2.08 -11.04 16.49
C ALA A 37 -3.32 -11.47 17.31
N LEU A 38 -4.55 -11.28 16.81
CA LEU A 38 -5.75 -11.79 17.48
C LEU A 38 -5.76 -13.32 17.60
N GLY A 39 -5.09 -14.04 16.69
CA GLY A 39 -4.94 -15.50 16.75
C GLY A 39 -3.65 -15.97 17.44
N LEU A 40 -2.72 -15.06 17.73
CA LEU A 40 -1.37 -15.38 18.21
C LEU A 40 -1.07 -14.86 19.62
N THR A 41 -1.90 -13.97 20.16
CA THR A 41 -1.68 -13.32 21.47
C THR A 41 -2.84 -13.60 22.42
N GLN A 42 -2.60 -13.41 23.73
CA GLN A 42 -3.59 -13.59 24.80
C GLN A 42 -3.46 -12.47 25.84
N GLY A 43 -4.42 -12.39 26.77
CA GLY A 43 -4.40 -11.44 27.88
C GLY A 43 -4.42 -9.98 27.42
N ALA A 44 -3.64 -9.13 28.08
CA ALA A 44 -3.60 -7.69 27.79
C ALA A 44 -3.17 -7.37 26.34
N ALA A 45 -2.21 -8.14 25.79
CA ALA A 45 -1.76 -7.96 24.42
C ALA A 45 -2.90 -8.19 23.41
N TRP A 46 -3.70 -9.23 23.62
CA TRP A 46 -4.86 -9.51 22.78
C TRP A 46 -5.87 -8.37 22.82
N VAL A 47 -6.16 -7.82 24.01
CA VAL A 47 -7.09 -6.69 24.17
C VAL A 47 -6.60 -5.46 23.41
N LEU A 48 -5.30 -5.15 23.48
CA LEU A 48 -4.72 -4.03 22.73
C LEU A 48 -4.83 -4.23 21.22
N HIS A 49 -4.56 -5.43 20.71
CA HIS A 49 -4.73 -5.74 19.30
C HIS A 49 -6.21 -5.69 18.86
N ALA A 50 -7.13 -6.17 19.68
CA ALA A 50 -8.58 -6.09 19.41
C ALA A 50 -9.05 -4.64 19.35
N ALA A 51 -8.59 -3.79 20.28
CA ALA A 51 -8.87 -2.35 20.26
C ALA A 51 -8.29 -1.68 19.01
N ALA A 52 -7.05 -2.03 18.62
CA ALA A 52 -6.42 -1.50 17.41
C ALA A 52 -7.19 -1.90 16.14
N VAL A 53 -7.62 -3.16 16.02
CA VAL A 53 -8.47 -3.63 14.91
C VAL A 53 -9.80 -2.89 14.91
N GLY A 54 -10.46 -2.77 16.06
CA GLY A 54 -11.72 -2.04 16.18
C GLY A 54 -11.61 -0.58 15.75
N LEU A 55 -10.56 0.12 16.18
CA LEU A 55 -10.28 1.50 15.79
C LEU A 55 -9.97 1.60 14.28
N MET A 56 -9.13 0.71 13.75
CA MET A 56 -8.79 0.67 12.33
C MET A 56 -10.04 0.50 11.45
N LEU A 57 -10.90 -0.48 11.77
CA LEU A 57 -12.13 -0.73 11.01
C LEU A 57 -13.16 0.39 11.22
N GLY A 58 -13.29 0.91 12.44
CA GLY A 58 -14.17 2.02 12.77
C GLY A 58 -13.83 3.27 11.97
N LEU A 59 -12.55 3.66 11.96
CA LEU A 59 -12.05 4.77 11.13
C LEU A 59 -12.26 4.47 9.64
N GLY A 60 -11.96 3.25 9.18
CA GLY A 60 -12.20 2.86 7.79
C GLY A 60 -13.67 3.02 7.36
N CYS A 61 -14.60 2.67 8.23
CA CYS A 61 -16.04 2.84 7.99
C CYS A 61 -16.48 4.31 8.08
N ASP A 62 -15.86 5.10 8.96
CA ASP A 62 -16.14 6.54 9.12
C ASP A 62 -15.69 7.36 7.91
N GLN A 63 -14.62 6.94 7.22
CA GLN A 63 -14.05 7.62 6.06
C GLN A 63 -15.07 7.89 4.94
N THR A 64 -16.14 7.10 4.83
CA THR A 64 -17.18 7.32 3.81
C THR A 64 -17.95 8.62 4.00
N ARG A 65 -17.86 9.25 5.18
CA ARG A 65 -18.37 10.62 5.41
C ARG A 65 -17.63 11.67 4.57
N PHE A 66 -16.38 11.39 4.19
CA PHE A 66 -15.54 12.29 3.40
C PHE A 66 -15.44 11.85 1.93
N THR A 67 -15.41 10.55 1.66
CA THR A 67 -15.23 10.02 0.30
C THR A 67 -16.53 9.63 -0.40
N GLY A 68 -17.64 9.58 0.33
CA GLY A 68 -18.89 8.98 -0.12
C GLY A 68 -18.82 7.45 -0.19
N GLY A 69 -19.94 6.85 -0.60
CA GLY A 69 -20.10 5.41 -0.77
C GLY A 69 -20.60 4.65 0.48
N PRO A 70 -20.84 3.33 0.36
CA PRO A 70 -21.28 2.49 1.47
C PRO A 70 -20.25 2.38 2.59
N TRP A 71 -20.64 2.69 3.83
CA TRP A 71 -19.78 2.65 5.03
C TRP A 71 -19.07 1.30 5.23
N TRP A 72 -19.74 0.19 4.88
CA TRP A 72 -19.22 -1.16 5.08
C TRP A 72 -17.99 -1.46 4.21
N HIS A 73 -17.71 -0.67 3.17
CA HIS A 73 -16.44 -0.77 2.44
C HIS A 73 -15.23 -0.55 3.35
N GLY A 74 -15.38 0.19 4.45
CA GLY A 74 -14.36 0.36 5.47
C GLY A 74 -13.91 -0.95 6.12
N LEU A 75 -14.78 -1.97 6.16
CA LEU A 75 -14.42 -3.29 6.66
C LEU A 75 -13.38 -3.99 5.76
N LEU A 76 -13.29 -3.59 4.50
CA LEU A 76 -12.31 -4.10 3.53
C LEU A 76 -10.98 -3.34 3.57
N LEU A 77 -10.81 -2.36 4.47
CA LEU A 77 -9.60 -1.57 4.61
C LEU A 77 -8.31 -2.42 4.67
N PRO A 78 -8.18 -3.46 5.52
CA PRO A 78 -6.95 -4.26 5.55
C PRO A 78 -6.69 -5.01 4.25
N PHE A 79 -7.74 -5.49 3.57
CA PHE A 79 -7.63 -6.10 2.26
C PHE A 79 -7.17 -5.09 1.20
N GLY A 80 -7.76 -3.89 1.20
CA GLY A 80 -7.38 -2.78 0.32
C GLY A 80 -5.93 -2.36 0.52
N ALA A 81 -5.48 -2.25 1.78
CA ALA A 81 -4.10 -1.95 2.13
C ALA A 81 -3.12 -3.02 1.61
N ALA A 82 -3.46 -4.31 1.73
CA ALA A 82 -2.66 -5.40 1.20
C ALA A 82 -2.56 -5.35 -0.33
N VAL A 83 -3.69 -5.15 -1.03
CA VAL A 83 -3.71 -5.02 -2.50
C VAL A 83 -2.92 -3.79 -2.96
N PHE A 84 -3.04 -2.68 -2.24
CA PHE A 84 -2.29 -1.46 -2.53
C PHE A 84 -0.78 -1.66 -2.34
N GLY A 85 -0.37 -2.23 -1.20
CA GLY A 85 1.03 -2.57 -0.93
C GLY A 85 1.61 -3.48 -2.01
N TYR A 86 0.88 -4.53 -2.40
CA TYR A 86 1.28 -5.39 -3.53
C TYR A 86 1.42 -4.61 -4.84
N ALA A 87 0.47 -3.73 -5.17
CA ALA A 87 0.51 -2.95 -6.40
C ALA A 87 1.73 -2.03 -6.47
N VAL A 88 2.10 -1.40 -5.34
CA VAL A 88 3.26 -0.51 -5.23
C VAL A 88 4.57 -1.29 -5.33
N VAL A 89 4.69 -2.41 -4.61
CA VAL A 89 5.87 -3.30 -4.71
C VAL A 89 6.02 -3.84 -6.14
N ARG A 90 4.92 -4.27 -6.75
CA ARG A 90 4.90 -4.76 -8.13
C ARG A 90 5.31 -3.67 -9.12
N SER A 91 4.85 -2.43 -8.93
CA SER A 91 5.30 -1.29 -9.74
C SER A 91 6.82 -1.15 -9.70
N MET A 92 7.43 -1.18 -8.50
CA MET A 92 8.88 -1.14 -8.35
C MET A 92 9.57 -2.30 -9.09
N VAL A 93 9.13 -3.54 -8.86
CA VAL A 93 9.73 -4.73 -9.49
C VAL A 93 9.67 -4.64 -11.01
N VAL A 94 8.52 -4.27 -11.58
CA VAL A 94 8.34 -4.15 -13.03
C VAL A 94 9.22 -3.03 -13.61
N THR A 95 9.28 -1.87 -12.96
CA THR A 95 10.13 -0.76 -13.41
C THR A 95 11.62 -1.11 -13.36
N LEU A 96 12.07 -1.79 -12.30
CA LEU A 96 13.46 -2.25 -12.17
C LEU A 96 13.79 -3.29 -13.24
N TRP A 97 12.90 -4.26 -13.46
CA TRP A 97 13.08 -5.31 -14.48
C TRP A 97 13.18 -4.71 -15.89
N ARG A 98 12.29 -3.78 -16.23
CA ARG A 98 12.26 -3.12 -17.54
C ARG A 98 13.29 -2.00 -17.69
N ARG A 99 13.97 -1.63 -16.60
CA ARG A 99 14.87 -0.46 -16.52
C ARG A 99 14.21 0.84 -17.00
N GLY A 100 12.91 0.99 -16.76
CA GLY A 100 12.12 2.13 -17.23
C GLY A 100 10.62 1.89 -17.15
N ILE A 101 9.85 2.86 -17.62
CA ILE A 101 8.38 2.81 -17.69
C ILE A 101 7.92 3.09 -19.12
N VAL A 102 6.84 2.43 -19.54
CA VAL A 102 6.16 2.76 -20.81
C VAL A 102 4.94 3.60 -20.47
N TRP A 103 4.85 4.79 -21.04
CA TRP A 103 3.73 5.68 -20.83
C TRP A 103 3.28 6.32 -22.15
N ARG A 104 1.99 6.16 -22.47
CA ARG A 104 1.36 6.62 -23.73
C ARG A 104 2.12 6.21 -25.00
N GLY A 105 2.73 5.02 -25.00
CA GLY A 105 3.50 4.50 -26.12
C GLY A 105 4.98 4.88 -26.13
N THR A 106 5.42 5.80 -25.25
CA THR A 106 6.84 6.20 -25.13
C THR A 106 7.51 5.44 -23.99
N PHE A 107 8.72 4.93 -24.23
CA PHE A 107 9.55 4.33 -23.20
C PHE A 107 10.45 5.39 -22.55
N TYR A 108 10.39 5.48 -21.22
CA TYR A 108 11.18 6.40 -20.42
C TYR A 108 12.21 5.60 -19.60
N PRO A 109 13.52 5.76 -19.88
CA PRO A 109 14.58 5.05 -19.16
C PRO A 109 14.63 5.42 -17.67
N LEU A 110 14.82 4.43 -16.81
CA LEU A 110 14.89 4.64 -15.36
C LEU A 110 16.06 5.54 -14.95
N SER A 111 17.18 5.51 -15.69
CA SER A 111 18.33 6.38 -15.45
C SER A 111 17.99 7.86 -15.65
N GLU A 112 17.19 8.18 -16.66
CA GLU A 112 16.78 9.55 -16.96
C GLU A 112 15.73 10.04 -15.96
N LEU A 113 14.78 9.16 -15.59
CA LEU A 113 13.78 9.44 -14.57
C LEU A 113 14.43 9.72 -13.21
N ARG A 114 15.41 8.91 -12.79
CA ARG A 114 16.17 9.15 -11.55
C ARG A 114 17.02 10.41 -11.58
N ALA A 115 17.42 10.85 -12.76
CA ALA A 115 18.20 12.06 -12.95
C ALA A 115 17.32 13.32 -13.16
N ASN A 116 15.99 13.19 -13.14
CA ASN A 116 15.02 14.25 -13.43
C ASN A 116 15.32 14.96 -14.78
N ARG A 117 15.60 14.18 -15.83
CA ARG A 117 15.93 14.70 -17.17
C ARG A 117 14.77 14.64 -18.17
N LEU A 118 13.57 14.31 -17.71
CA LEU A 118 12.34 14.10 -18.48
C LEU A 118 11.15 14.77 -17.82
#